data_AF-A0A0S8CZR5-F1
#
_entry.id   AF-A0A0S8CZR5-F1
#
_cell.length_a   1.000
_cell.length_b   1.000
_cell.length_c   1.000
_cell.angle_alpha   90.00
_cell.angle_beta   90.00
_cell.angle_gamma   90.00
#
_symmetry.space_group_name_H-M   'P 1'
#
loop_
_entity.id
_entity.type
_entity.pdbx_description
1 polymer ?
#
loop_
_entity_poly.entity_id
_entity_poly.type
_entity_poly.pdbx_seq_one_letter_code
_entity_poly.pdbx_strand_id
1 'polypeptide(L)'
;MQKKVKCWEVLGCDDKACPVYRSKELNCWLVPGTHCHNEIQGKFLEKMEMCLQCEPFKKNMDASSLAMTLKVVNEQFQDFRRLVDERDRELESISLELALGLSEVFEALKRISSGDPEVRIPESSQLELIAKLKDIVNLTAENLADIVHLSHEFAMGLAEHFDVLNRVSKGDLTARVYGTSRVELLDALKKVTNQMIGSVSKEITERQRAEQRLESHAAELEQSNRKLEEFAYVVSHDLQEPLRTVVSYLRLLERRCKGKLDEDADGYITFAIDGANRMYTLIDELLGYSRVPPPVTGTSNKAGERRLEDATGNDKGGRRW
;
A
#
# COMPACT_ATOMS: atom_id res chain seq x y z
N MET A 1 -66.41 -42.64 65.07
CA MET A 1 -65.16 -41.95 64.72
C MET A 1 -64.17 -43.00 64.21
N GLN A 2 -63.76 -42.93 62.94
CA GLN A 2 -62.72 -43.81 62.40
C GLN A 2 -61.39 -43.48 63.09
N LYS A 3 -60.66 -44.50 63.56
CA LYS A 3 -59.35 -44.31 64.20
C LYS A 3 -58.34 -43.91 63.12
N LYS A 4 -57.78 -42.70 63.21
CA LYS A 4 -56.71 -42.27 62.31
C LYS A 4 -55.50 -43.21 62.45
N VAL A 5 -55.00 -43.71 61.33
CA VAL A 5 -53.88 -44.64 61.25
C VAL A 5 -52.58 -43.89 61.01
N LYS A 6 -51.45 -44.36 61.52
CA LYS A 6 -50.15 -43.69 61.30
C LYS A 6 -49.31 -44.45 60.30
N CYS A 7 -48.54 -43.73 59.48
CA CYS A 7 -47.78 -44.34 58.39
C CYS A 7 -46.77 -45.38 58.88
N TRP A 8 -46.09 -45.14 60.01
CA TRP A 8 -45.16 -46.10 60.59
C TRP A 8 -45.83 -47.34 61.19
N GLU A 9 -47.09 -47.25 61.63
CA GLU A 9 -47.86 -48.40 62.16
C GLU A 9 -48.39 -49.29 61.02
N VAL A 10 -48.79 -48.67 59.90
CA VAL A 10 -49.37 -49.38 58.75
C VAL A 10 -48.29 -49.91 57.81
N LEU A 11 -47.22 -49.15 57.58
CA LEU A 11 -46.14 -49.50 56.66
C LEU A 11 -44.92 -50.14 57.36
N GLY A 12 -44.93 -50.25 58.69
CA GLY A 12 -43.82 -50.84 59.45
C GLY A 12 -42.51 -50.04 59.40
N CYS A 13 -42.58 -48.73 59.15
CA CYS A 13 -41.41 -47.85 59.02
C CYS A 13 -40.77 -47.54 60.39
N ASP A 14 -39.44 -47.62 60.50
CA ASP A 14 -38.66 -47.34 61.72
C ASP A 14 -37.66 -46.17 61.57
N ASP A 15 -37.78 -45.40 60.48
CA ASP A 15 -36.89 -44.28 60.18
C ASP A 15 -37.09 -43.11 61.16
N LYS A 16 -36.16 -43.00 62.11
CA LYS A 16 -36.15 -41.97 63.16
C LYS A 16 -35.80 -40.57 62.63
N ALA A 17 -35.21 -40.47 61.45
CA ALA A 17 -34.86 -39.19 60.84
C ALA A 17 -36.06 -38.55 60.12
N CYS A 18 -37.14 -39.31 59.88
CA CYS A 18 -38.34 -38.80 59.25
C CYS A 18 -39.07 -37.79 60.16
N PRO A 19 -39.38 -36.56 59.70
CA PRO A 19 -40.00 -35.50 60.49
C PRO A 19 -41.34 -35.85 61.16
N VAL A 20 -42.03 -36.87 60.65
CA VAL A 20 -43.34 -37.31 61.15
C VAL A 20 -43.28 -38.64 61.91
N TYR A 21 -42.10 -39.23 62.09
CA TYR A 21 -41.94 -40.50 62.82
C TYR A 21 -42.41 -40.37 64.27
N ARG A 22 -43.33 -41.25 64.69
CA ARG A 22 -44.00 -41.24 66.01
C ARG A 22 -44.74 -39.93 66.36
N SER A 23 -44.97 -39.03 65.39
CA SER A 23 -45.70 -37.79 65.64
C SER A 23 -47.21 -38.02 65.75
N LYS A 24 -47.79 -37.74 66.92
CA LYS A 24 -49.23 -37.92 67.15
C LYS A 24 -50.08 -36.94 66.35
N GLU A 25 -49.55 -35.77 66.03
CA GLU A 25 -50.31 -34.64 65.47
C GLU A 25 -50.13 -34.50 63.96
N LEU A 26 -48.94 -34.83 63.44
CA LEU A 26 -48.61 -34.58 62.04
C LEU A 26 -49.06 -35.73 61.14
N ASN A 27 -49.44 -35.36 59.91
CA ASN A 27 -49.73 -36.28 58.83
C ASN A 27 -48.61 -36.18 57.78
N CYS A 28 -48.11 -37.32 57.31
CA CYS A 28 -46.95 -37.35 56.41
C CYS A 28 -47.15 -36.56 55.11
N TRP A 29 -48.36 -36.46 54.60
CA TRP A 29 -48.62 -35.72 53.36
C TRP A 29 -48.65 -34.20 53.55
N LEU A 30 -48.86 -33.69 54.76
CA LEU A 30 -48.93 -32.23 55.05
C LEU A 30 -47.54 -31.62 55.35
N VAL A 31 -46.53 -32.45 55.56
CA VAL A 31 -45.19 -32.02 55.99
C VAL A 31 -44.19 -32.33 54.87
N PRO A 32 -43.38 -31.37 54.39
CA PRO A 32 -42.29 -31.65 53.46
C PRO A 32 -41.10 -32.34 54.16
N GLY A 33 -40.23 -33.00 53.41
CA GLY A 33 -39.05 -33.70 53.95
C GLY A 33 -39.36 -35.06 54.57
N THR A 34 -40.55 -35.62 54.35
CA THR A 34 -40.91 -36.94 54.89
C THR A 34 -40.23 -38.05 54.13
N HIS A 35 -39.70 -39.04 54.84
CA HIS A 35 -39.05 -40.18 54.21
C HIS A 35 -40.12 -41.21 53.85
N CYS A 36 -40.47 -41.31 52.56
CA CYS A 36 -41.42 -42.29 52.06
C CYS A 36 -40.78 -43.04 50.90
N HIS A 37 -40.96 -44.36 50.86
CA HIS A 37 -40.35 -45.25 49.84
C HIS A 37 -38.82 -45.10 49.72
N ASN A 38 -38.12 -44.94 50.85
CA ASN A 38 -36.66 -44.73 50.92
C ASN A 38 -36.14 -43.44 50.24
N GLU A 39 -37.02 -42.48 49.95
CA GLU A 39 -36.66 -41.18 49.41
C GLU A 39 -37.18 -40.04 50.32
N ILE A 40 -36.45 -38.93 50.34
CA ILE A 40 -36.88 -37.69 51.01
C ILE A 40 -37.90 -37.00 50.09
N GLN A 41 -39.15 -36.99 50.51
CA GLN A 41 -40.24 -36.43 49.73
C GLN A 41 -40.32 -34.92 49.91
N GLY A 42 -40.59 -34.19 48.83
CA GLY A 42 -40.76 -32.75 48.88
C GLY A 42 -42.16 -32.30 49.30
N LYS A 43 -42.62 -31.21 48.68
CA LYS A 43 -43.90 -30.54 48.97
C LYS A 43 -45.10 -31.44 48.60
N PHE A 44 -46.29 -31.19 49.17
CA PHE A 44 -47.48 -32.04 48.91
C PHE A 44 -47.77 -32.22 47.41
N LEU A 45 -47.69 -31.15 46.60
CA LEU A 45 -47.90 -31.25 45.14
C LEU A 45 -46.91 -32.22 44.46
N GLU A 46 -45.66 -32.28 44.91
CA GLU A 46 -44.61 -33.14 44.35
C GLU A 46 -44.80 -34.62 44.71
N LYS A 47 -45.46 -34.91 45.83
CA LYS A 47 -45.75 -36.28 46.29
C LYS A 47 -47.23 -36.66 46.18
N MET A 48 -48.04 -35.83 45.52
CA MET A 48 -49.50 -35.98 45.46
C MET A 48 -49.90 -37.31 44.84
N GLU A 49 -49.29 -37.67 43.70
CA GLU A 49 -49.57 -38.91 42.99
C GLU A 49 -49.34 -40.14 43.87
N MET A 50 -48.18 -40.19 44.55
CA MET A 50 -47.85 -41.24 45.51
C MET A 50 -48.81 -41.23 46.71
N CYS A 51 -49.10 -40.06 47.30
CA CYS A 51 -49.97 -39.94 48.46
C CYS A 51 -51.39 -40.41 48.16
N LEU A 52 -51.93 -40.06 46.99
CA LEU A 52 -53.27 -40.48 46.55
C LEU A 52 -53.40 -42.00 46.47
N GLN A 53 -52.30 -42.72 46.22
CA GLN A 53 -52.27 -44.17 46.18
C GLN A 53 -51.97 -44.81 47.56
N CYS A 54 -51.42 -44.05 48.50
CA CYS A 54 -50.96 -44.50 49.81
C CYS A 54 -52.11 -44.89 50.77
N GLU A 55 -52.00 -46.05 51.41
CA GLU A 55 -53.03 -46.59 52.31
C GLU A 55 -53.24 -45.72 53.58
N PRO A 56 -52.19 -45.28 54.31
CA PRO A 56 -52.31 -44.28 55.37
C PRO A 56 -53.02 -42.99 54.97
N PHE A 57 -52.84 -42.51 53.74
CA PHE A 57 -53.50 -41.31 53.24
C PHE A 57 -54.99 -41.57 53.03
N LYS A 58 -55.35 -42.65 52.31
CA LYS A 58 -56.75 -43.04 52.05
C LYS A 58 -57.55 -43.27 53.33
N LYS A 59 -56.98 -43.97 54.31
CA LYS A 59 -57.64 -44.30 55.58
C LYS A 59 -57.86 -43.10 56.50
N ASN A 60 -57.06 -42.04 56.34
CA ASN A 60 -57.15 -40.82 57.14
C ASN A 60 -57.90 -39.68 56.43
N MET A 61 -58.38 -39.90 55.21
CA MET A 61 -59.03 -38.87 54.42
C MET A 61 -60.49 -38.65 54.88
N ASP A 62 -60.63 -37.89 55.96
CA ASP A 62 -61.91 -37.35 56.45
C ASP A 62 -62.10 -35.89 56.03
N ALA A 63 -63.28 -35.33 56.26
CA ALA A 63 -63.60 -33.94 55.88
C ALA A 63 -62.62 -32.90 56.47
N SER A 64 -62.13 -33.13 57.69
CA SER A 64 -61.17 -32.25 58.37
C SER A 64 -59.77 -32.33 57.74
N SER A 65 -59.30 -33.54 57.43
CA SER A 65 -58.00 -33.80 56.83
C SER A 65 -57.98 -33.36 55.37
N LEU A 66 -59.11 -33.47 54.65
CA LEU A 66 -59.28 -32.90 53.31
C LEU A 66 -59.17 -31.38 53.34
N ALA A 67 -59.83 -30.71 54.30
CA ALA A 67 -59.75 -29.25 54.45
C ALA A 67 -58.31 -28.78 54.72
N MET A 68 -57.57 -29.48 55.60
CA MET A 68 -56.15 -29.19 55.85
C MET A 68 -55.28 -29.43 54.61
N THR A 69 -55.55 -30.51 53.86
CA THR A 69 -54.81 -30.83 52.64
C THR A 69 -55.06 -29.79 51.54
N LEU A 70 -56.33 -29.40 51.33
CA LEU A 70 -56.70 -28.33 50.39
C LEU A 70 -56.08 -26.98 50.78
N LYS A 71 -55.95 -26.70 52.08
CA LYS A 71 -55.24 -25.51 52.56
C LYS A 71 -53.77 -25.52 52.15
N VAL A 72 -53.06 -26.62 52.39
CA VAL A 72 -51.65 -26.78 51.97
C VAL A 72 -51.50 -26.69 50.45
N VAL A 73 -52.42 -27.30 49.69
CA VAL A 73 -52.45 -27.20 48.22
C VAL A 73 -52.62 -25.75 47.78
N ASN A 74 -53.59 -25.03 48.34
CA ASN A 74 -53.83 -23.62 48.02
C ASN A 74 -52.62 -22.74 48.37
N GLU A 75 -51.99 -22.95 49.53
CA GLU A 75 -50.76 -22.25 49.92
C GLU A 75 -49.63 -22.51 48.91
N GLN A 76 -49.43 -23.76 48.47
CA GLN A 76 -48.42 -24.11 47.48
C GLN A 76 -48.70 -23.54 46.09
N PHE A 77 -49.97 -23.50 45.66
CA PHE A 77 -50.36 -22.85 44.41
C PHE A 77 -50.15 -21.33 44.47
N GLN A 78 -50.41 -20.70 45.61
CA GLN A 78 -50.14 -19.27 45.80
C GLN A 78 -48.63 -18.97 45.74
N ASP A 79 -47.80 -19.83 46.36
CA ASP A 79 -46.34 -19.70 46.26
C ASP A 79 -45.85 -19.86 44.82
N PHE A 80 -46.35 -20.86 44.08
CA PHE A 80 -46.01 -21.06 42.67
C PHE A 80 -46.43 -19.87 41.81
N ARG A 81 -47.65 -19.35 42.03
CA ARG A 81 -48.14 -18.16 41.32
C ARG A 81 -47.25 -16.94 41.58
N ARG A 82 -46.81 -16.70 42.83
CA ARG A 82 -45.88 -15.60 43.12
C ARG A 82 -44.56 -15.76 42.38
N LEU A 83 -43.99 -16.97 42.35
CA LEU A 83 -42.76 -17.25 41.60
C LEU A 83 -42.91 -17.00 40.10
N VAL A 84 -44.03 -17.42 39.51
CA VAL A 84 -44.32 -17.16 38.09
C VAL A 84 -44.46 -15.66 37.83
N ASP A 85 -45.25 -14.96 38.66
CA ASP A 85 -45.43 -13.50 38.54
C ASP A 85 -44.09 -12.75 38.70
N GLU A 86 -43.18 -13.22 39.55
CA GLU A 86 -41.83 -12.66 39.70
C GLU A 86 -40.96 -12.91 38.46
N ARG A 87 -40.97 -14.14 37.92
CA ARG A 87 -40.23 -14.48 36.70
C ARG A 87 -40.74 -13.75 35.47
N ASP A 88 -42.05 -13.58 35.33
CA ASP A 88 -42.65 -12.84 34.23
C ASP A 88 -42.19 -11.36 34.26
N ARG A 89 -42.14 -10.74 35.44
CA ARG A 89 -41.61 -9.37 35.59
C ARG A 89 -40.11 -9.28 35.29
N GLU A 90 -39.31 -10.25 35.72
CA GLU A 90 -37.89 -10.31 35.38
C GLU A 90 -37.69 -10.42 33.85
N LEU A 91 -38.46 -11.27 33.18
CA LEU A 91 -38.41 -11.45 31.73
C LEU A 91 -38.81 -10.17 30.98
N GLU A 92 -39.86 -9.49 31.43
CA GLU A 92 -40.29 -8.20 30.85
C GLU A 92 -39.18 -7.14 30.98
N SER A 93 -38.53 -7.06 32.15
CA SER A 93 -37.42 -6.14 32.38
C SER A 93 -36.23 -6.41 31.46
N ILE A 94 -35.82 -7.68 31.34
CA ILE A 94 -34.72 -8.10 30.46
C ILE A 94 -35.06 -7.81 28.99
N SER A 95 -36.29 -8.12 28.58
CA SER A 95 -36.76 -7.90 27.20
C SER A 95 -36.75 -6.42 26.82
N LEU A 96 -37.21 -5.55 27.72
CA LEU A 96 -37.18 -4.11 27.52
C LEU A 96 -35.75 -3.59 27.40
N GLU A 97 -34.85 -4.01 28.29
CA GLU A 97 -33.45 -3.60 28.23
C GLU A 97 -32.76 -4.09 26.96
N LEU A 98 -33.04 -5.33 26.54
CA LEU A 98 -32.51 -5.88 25.30
C LEU A 98 -32.96 -5.06 24.10
N ALA A 99 -34.25 -4.69 24.03
CA ALA A 99 -34.79 -3.89 22.93
C ALA A 99 -34.16 -2.49 22.87
N LEU A 100 -34.03 -1.82 24.02
CA LEU A 100 -33.38 -0.51 24.11
C LEU A 100 -31.91 -0.59 23.71
N GLY A 101 -31.16 -1.55 24.29
CA GLY A 101 -29.75 -1.74 24.02
C GLY A 101 -29.45 -2.05 22.55
N LEU A 102 -30.25 -2.91 21.93
CA LEU A 102 -30.13 -3.19 20.49
C LEU A 102 -30.49 -1.97 19.63
N SER A 103 -31.53 -1.22 20.00
CA SER A 103 -31.90 -0.01 19.26
C SER A 103 -30.78 1.03 19.25
N GLU A 104 -30.11 1.23 20.39
CA GLU A 104 -28.95 2.13 20.49
C GLU A 104 -27.79 1.67 19.60
N VAL A 105 -27.49 0.37 19.63
CA VAL A 105 -26.47 -0.24 18.76
C VAL A 105 -26.80 -0.05 17.29
N PHE A 106 -28.04 -0.31 16.87
CA PHE A 106 -28.44 -0.16 15.47
C PHE A 106 -28.36 1.29 15.00
N GLU A 107 -28.79 2.25 15.83
CA GLU A 107 -28.69 3.67 15.46
C GLU A 107 -27.23 4.12 15.35
N ALA A 108 -26.36 3.63 16.23
CA ALA A 108 -24.94 3.89 16.14
C ALA A 108 -24.31 3.32 14.86
N LEU A 109 -24.59 2.04 14.54
CA LEU A 109 -24.13 1.41 13.30
C LEU A 109 -24.64 2.16 12.05
N LYS A 110 -25.87 2.66 12.08
CA LYS A 110 -26.44 3.46 11.00
C LYS A 110 -25.68 4.78 10.82
N ARG A 111 -25.38 5.51 11.91
CA ARG A 111 -24.57 6.74 11.84
C ARG A 111 -23.16 6.46 11.32
N ILE A 112 -22.50 5.41 11.82
CA ILE A 112 -21.20 4.95 11.31
C ILE A 112 -21.25 4.67 9.81
N SER A 113 -22.26 3.92 9.34
CA SER A 113 -22.43 3.61 7.91
C SER A 113 -22.73 4.84 7.05
N SER A 114 -23.24 5.91 7.66
CA SER A 114 -23.50 7.18 7.00
C SER A 114 -22.28 8.11 6.97
N GLY A 115 -21.15 7.66 7.53
CA GLY A 115 -19.89 8.40 7.54
C GLY A 115 -19.62 9.24 8.79
N ASP A 116 -20.33 8.97 9.90
CA ASP A 116 -20.08 9.60 11.20
C ASP A 116 -19.32 8.64 12.13
N PRO A 117 -17.97 8.73 12.22
CA PRO A 117 -17.16 7.86 13.06
C PRO A 117 -17.02 8.37 14.52
N GLU A 118 -17.58 9.53 14.86
CA GLU A 118 -17.52 10.12 16.21
C GLU A 118 -18.63 9.60 17.14
N VAL A 119 -19.51 8.75 16.61
CA VAL A 119 -20.59 8.10 17.37
C VAL A 119 -20.02 7.35 18.56
N ARG A 120 -20.57 7.61 19.75
CA ARG A 120 -20.28 6.85 20.97
C ARG A 120 -21.56 6.48 21.70
N ILE A 121 -21.62 5.23 22.16
CA ILE A 121 -22.74 4.67 22.94
C ILE A 121 -22.29 4.49 24.39
N PRO A 122 -23.14 4.80 25.40
CA PRO A 122 -22.84 4.50 26.80
C PRO A 122 -22.71 3.00 27.07
N GLU A 123 -21.58 2.58 27.63
CA GLU A 123 -21.23 1.16 27.88
C GLU A 123 -22.05 0.51 29.02
N SER A 124 -22.83 1.31 29.76
CA SER A 124 -23.67 0.77 30.84
C SER A 124 -24.85 -0.04 30.29
N SER A 125 -24.87 -1.34 30.59
CA SER A 125 -26.04 -2.22 30.49
C SER A 125 -25.97 -3.30 31.58
N GLN A 126 -27.10 -3.66 32.15
CA GLN A 126 -27.27 -4.79 33.06
C GLN A 126 -27.13 -6.12 32.31
N LEU A 127 -27.34 -6.12 30.99
CA LEU A 127 -27.09 -7.26 30.12
C LEU A 127 -25.64 -7.24 29.60
N GLU A 128 -24.83 -8.17 30.11
CA GLU A 128 -23.40 -8.30 29.74
C GLU A 128 -23.18 -8.40 28.23
N LEU A 129 -24.05 -9.10 27.51
CA LEU A 129 -23.97 -9.23 26.05
C LEU A 129 -24.18 -7.91 25.32
N ILE A 130 -25.10 -7.06 25.81
CA ILE A 130 -25.36 -5.75 25.23
C ILE A 130 -24.21 -4.80 25.55
N ALA A 131 -23.68 -4.82 26.77
CA ALA A 131 -22.49 -4.03 27.12
C ALA A 131 -21.32 -4.36 26.17
N LYS A 132 -20.98 -5.64 26.01
CA LYS A 132 -19.92 -6.08 25.08
C LYS A 132 -20.19 -5.66 23.63
N LEU A 133 -21.45 -5.73 23.19
CA LEU A 133 -21.81 -5.32 21.82
C LEU A 133 -21.61 -3.81 21.64
N LYS A 134 -22.00 -2.99 22.63
CA LYS A 134 -21.77 -1.55 22.62
C LYS A 134 -20.27 -1.21 22.58
N ASP A 135 -19.46 -1.90 23.36
CA ASP A 135 -18.00 -1.73 23.36
C ASP A 135 -17.40 -2.01 21.97
N ILE A 136 -17.83 -3.11 21.33
CA ILE A 136 -17.37 -3.46 19.97
C ILE A 136 -17.76 -2.38 18.96
N VAL A 137 -18.97 -1.81 19.06
CA VAL A 137 -19.42 -0.75 18.16
C VAL A 137 -18.62 0.53 18.38
N ASN A 138 -18.34 0.91 19.63
CA ASN A 138 -17.49 2.05 19.95
C ASN A 138 -16.06 1.86 19.39
N LEU A 139 -15.46 0.68 19.59
CA LEU A 139 -14.15 0.36 19.04
C LEU A 139 -14.15 0.39 17.49
N THR A 140 -15.24 -0.05 16.87
CA THR A 140 -15.41 0.02 15.41
C THR A 140 -15.46 1.47 14.94
N ALA A 141 -16.18 2.34 15.64
CA ALA A 141 -16.24 3.77 15.35
C ALA A 141 -14.86 4.44 15.48
N GLU A 142 -14.10 4.10 16.52
CA GLU A 142 -12.72 4.58 16.73
C GLU A 142 -11.77 4.18 15.61
N ASN A 143 -11.74 2.88 15.28
CA ASN A 143 -10.88 2.39 14.19
C ASN A 143 -11.24 3.04 12.84
N LEU A 144 -12.53 3.27 12.58
CA LEU A 144 -12.97 3.98 11.38
C LEU A 144 -12.57 5.45 11.38
N ALA A 145 -12.65 6.14 12.52
CA ALA A 145 -12.17 7.52 12.65
C ALA A 145 -10.68 7.62 12.31
N ASP A 146 -9.86 6.71 12.84
CA ASP A 146 -8.44 6.65 12.58
C ASP A 146 -8.14 6.41 11.10
N ILE A 147 -8.86 5.49 10.45
CA ILE A 147 -8.72 5.23 9.01
C ILE A 147 -9.04 6.48 8.18
N VAL A 148 -10.11 7.20 8.53
CA VAL A 148 -10.51 8.43 7.82
C VAL A 148 -9.44 9.51 7.98
N HIS A 149 -8.92 9.70 9.20
CA HIS A 149 -7.85 10.65 9.47
C HIS A 149 -6.57 10.31 8.69
N LEU A 150 -6.14 9.04 8.73
CA LEU A 150 -4.97 8.57 7.99
C LEU A 150 -5.17 8.73 6.48
N SER A 151 -6.37 8.45 5.97
CA SER A 151 -6.68 8.61 4.53
C SER A 151 -6.60 10.07 4.11
N HIS A 152 -7.10 10.99 4.94
CA HIS A 152 -7.00 12.42 4.65
C HIS A 152 -5.55 12.89 4.66
N GLU A 153 -4.78 12.51 5.68
CA GLU A 153 -3.35 12.82 5.76
C GLU A 153 -2.58 12.26 4.56
N PHE A 154 -2.89 11.02 4.17
CA PHE A 154 -2.30 10.38 3.00
C PHE A 154 -2.60 11.13 1.70
N ALA A 155 -3.86 11.54 1.50
CA ALA A 155 -4.28 12.31 0.34
C ALA A 155 -3.61 13.69 0.26
N MET A 156 -3.50 14.40 1.39
CA MET A 156 -2.79 15.67 1.47
C MET A 156 -1.31 15.51 1.15
N GLY A 157 -0.65 14.49 1.74
CA GLY A 157 0.75 14.20 1.47
C GLY A 157 0.98 13.90 -0.01
N LEU A 158 0.18 13.02 -0.62
CA LEU A 158 0.29 12.74 -2.04
C LEU A 158 0.09 13.99 -2.91
N ALA A 159 -0.87 14.86 -2.58
CA ALA A 159 -1.09 16.10 -3.32
C ALA A 159 0.17 17.01 -3.31
N GLU A 160 0.85 17.13 -2.15
CA GLU A 160 2.11 17.86 -2.05
C GLU A 160 3.20 17.23 -2.93
N HIS A 161 3.33 15.91 -2.91
CA HIS A 161 4.26 15.18 -3.79
C HIS A 161 4.00 15.45 -5.27
N PHE A 162 2.73 15.41 -5.70
CA PHE A 162 2.35 15.68 -7.08
C PHE A 162 2.65 17.12 -7.49
N ASP A 163 2.40 18.11 -6.62
CA ASP A 163 2.74 19.50 -6.89
C ASP A 163 4.25 19.69 -7.08
N VAL A 164 5.06 19.12 -6.19
CA VAL A 164 6.53 19.18 -6.28
C VAL A 164 7.02 18.53 -7.57
N LEU A 165 6.54 17.33 -7.90
CA LEU A 165 6.93 16.64 -9.14
C LEU A 165 6.50 17.43 -10.39
N ASN A 166 5.34 18.07 -10.37
CA ASN A 166 4.88 18.93 -11.46
C ASN A 166 5.79 20.16 -11.64
N ARG A 167 6.24 20.78 -10.55
CA ARG A 167 7.21 21.89 -10.59
C ARG A 167 8.57 21.44 -11.12
N VAL A 168 9.07 20.29 -10.67
CA VAL A 168 10.31 19.68 -11.16
C VAL A 168 10.22 19.38 -12.65
N SER A 169 9.10 18.82 -13.11
CA SER A 169 8.83 18.56 -14.54
C SER A 169 8.86 19.84 -15.40
N LYS A 170 8.48 20.98 -14.82
CA LYS A 170 8.56 22.31 -15.44
C LYS A 170 9.95 22.97 -15.33
N GLY A 171 10.93 22.30 -14.73
CA GLY A 171 12.33 22.74 -14.63
C GLY A 171 12.73 23.34 -13.28
N ASP A 172 11.82 23.44 -12.30
CA ASP A 172 12.18 23.86 -10.94
C ASP A 172 12.79 22.69 -10.15
N LEU A 173 14.09 22.46 -10.35
CA LEU A 173 14.85 21.41 -9.67
C LEU A 173 15.19 21.75 -8.20
N THR A 174 14.74 22.91 -7.71
CA THR A 174 14.89 23.33 -6.30
C THR A 174 13.69 22.93 -5.45
N ALA A 175 12.56 22.61 -6.07
CA ALA A 175 11.36 22.16 -5.38
C ALA A 175 11.64 20.89 -4.55
N ARG A 176 11.12 20.86 -3.33
CA ARG A 176 11.25 19.74 -2.39
C ARG A 176 9.93 19.53 -1.69
N VAL A 177 9.69 18.30 -1.29
CA VAL A 177 8.56 17.92 -0.42
C VAL A 177 8.97 18.20 1.02
N TYR A 178 8.12 18.91 1.76
CA TYR A 178 8.34 19.31 3.14
C TYR A 178 7.35 18.60 4.08
N GLY A 179 7.41 18.92 5.37
CA GLY A 179 6.50 18.35 6.37
C GLY A 179 6.90 16.97 6.92
N THR A 180 6.14 16.57 7.93
CA THR A 180 6.23 15.29 8.63
C THR A 180 4.86 14.64 8.61
N SER A 181 4.80 13.39 8.16
CA SER A 181 3.59 12.58 8.23
C SER A 181 3.74 11.50 9.29
N ARG A 182 2.65 11.16 9.97
CA ARG A 182 2.52 9.97 10.81
C ARG A 182 2.53 8.70 9.97
N VAL A 183 2.21 8.79 8.68
CA VAL A 183 2.27 7.68 7.74
C VAL A 183 3.73 7.45 7.32
N GLU A 184 4.34 6.37 7.82
CA GLU A 184 5.75 6.03 7.54
C GLU A 184 6.07 5.99 6.03
N LEU A 185 5.12 5.50 5.22
CA LEU A 185 5.27 5.44 3.77
C LEU A 185 5.46 6.83 3.13
N LEU A 186 4.76 7.86 3.63
CA LEU A 186 4.91 9.23 3.12
C LEU A 186 6.28 9.81 3.46
N ASP A 187 6.82 9.52 4.65
CA ASP A 187 8.17 9.98 5.00
C ASP A 187 9.25 9.28 4.16
N ALA A 188 9.08 7.98 3.90
CA ALA A 188 9.94 7.24 2.98
C ALA A 188 9.85 7.81 1.55
N LEU A 189 8.63 8.08 1.06
CA LEU A 189 8.42 8.69 -0.25
C LEU A 189 9.07 10.07 -0.33
N LYS A 190 8.93 10.91 0.70
CA LYS A 190 9.59 12.23 0.80
C LYS A 190 11.10 12.12 0.62
N LYS A 191 11.73 11.19 1.33
CA LYS A 191 13.17 10.94 1.23
C LYS A 191 13.56 10.56 -0.19
N VAL A 192 12.88 9.59 -0.78
CA VAL A 192 13.17 9.10 -2.14
C VAL A 192 12.95 10.19 -3.19
N THR A 193 11.83 10.92 -3.12
CA THR A 193 11.53 12.03 -4.04
C THR A 193 12.59 13.12 -3.96
N ASN A 194 12.93 13.59 -2.75
CA ASN A 194 13.92 14.66 -2.58
C ASN A 194 15.34 14.22 -3.01
N GLN A 195 15.71 12.95 -2.76
CA GLN A 195 16.96 12.38 -3.25
C GLN A 195 17.00 12.31 -4.78
N MET A 196 15.93 11.83 -5.40
CA MET A 196 15.82 11.74 -6.86
C MET A 196 15.96 13.11 -7.52
N ILE A 197 15.26 14.14 -7.01
CA ILE A 197 15.37 15.51 -7.53
C ILE A 197 16.81 16.04 -7.39
N GLY A 198 17.46 15.75 -6.25
CA GLY A 198 18.86 16.11 -6.03
C GLY A 198 19.82 15.47 -7.05
N SER A 199 19.66 14.18 -7.32
CA SER A 199 20.46 13.45 -8.31
C SER A 199 20.27 13.99 -9.72
N VAL A 200 19.02 14.21 -10.14
CA VAL A 200 18.69 14.77 -11.46
C VAL A 200 19.24 16.19 -11.61
N SER A 201 19.13 17.03 -10.57
CA SER A 201 19.69 18.38 -10.56
C SER A 201 21.20 18.39 -10.76
N LYS A 202 21.90 17.47 -10.09
CA LYS A 202 23.34 17.30 -10.24
C LYS A 202 23.72 16.85 -11.66
N GLU A 203 23.03 15.83 -12.19
CA GLU A 203 23.29 15.29 -13.52
C GLU A 203 23.08 16.33 -14.64
N ILE A 204 21.99 17.10 -14.55
CA ILE A 204 21.72 18.21 -15.51
C ILE A 204 22.84 19.26 -15.43
N THR A 205 23.29 19.62 -14.23
CA THR A 205 24.37 20.60 -14.05
C THR A 205 25.69 20.08 -14.64
N GLU A 206 26.02 18.81 -14.41
CA GLU A 206 27.23 18.19 -14.95
C GLU A 206 27.18 18.11 -16.48
N ARG A 207 26.03 17.76 -17.05
CA ARG A 207 25.80 17.73 -18.49
C ARG A 207 25.97 19.12 -19.12
N GLN A 208 25.36 20.16 -18.54
CA GLN A 208 25.52 21.54 -19.04
C GLN A 208 26.98 21.99 -19.03
N ARG A 209 27.74 21.66 -17.97
CA ARG A 209 29.18 21.95 -17.91
C ARG A 209 29.99 21.16 -18.93
N ALA A 210 29.57 19.94 -19.26
CA ALA A 210 30.22 19.14 -20.30
C ALA A 210 29.93 19.73 -21.69
N GLU A 211 28.68 20.09 -21.99
CA GLU A 211 28.27 20.76 -23.22
C GLU A 211 29.03 22.08 -23.42
N GLN A 212 29.11 22.93 -22.40
CA GLN A 212 29.87 24.18 -22.47
C GLN A 212 31.38 23.97 -22.72
N ARG A 213 31.98 22.93 -22.13
CA ARG A 213 33.39 22.58 -22.39
C ARG A 213 33.60 22.08 -23.81
N LEU A 214 32.67 21.28 -24.34
CA LEU A 214 32.72 20.81 -25.72
C LEU A 214 32.61 21.99 -26.69
N GLU A 215 31.70 22.93 -26.46
CA GLU A 215 31.57 24.15 -27.26
C GLU A 215 32.86 24.99 -27.24
N SER A 216 33.47 25.19 -26.06
CA SER A 216 34.74 25.91 -25.92
C SER A 216 35.87 25.24 -26.71
N HIS A 217 36.04 23.92 -26.57
CA HIS A 217 37.08 23.19 -27.28
C HIS A 217 36.83 23.13 -28.80
N ALA A 218 35.56 23.04 -29.23
CA ALA A 218 35.23 23.13 -30.65
C ALA A 218 35.65 24.49 -31.23
N ALA A 219 35.36 25.59 -30.52
CA ALA A 219 35.77 26.94 -30.93
C ALA A 219 37.30 27.11 -30.94
N GLU A 220 38.01 26.57 -29.95
CA GLU A 220 39.48 26.56 -29.89
C GLU A 220 40.09 25.78 -31.06
N LEU A 221 39.55 24.59 -31.35
CA LEU A 221 39.98 23.75 -32.48
C LEU A 221 39.75 24.46 -33.82
N GLU A 222 38.58 25.07 -34.03
CA GLU A 222 38.29 25.86 -35.22
C GLU A 222 39.24 27.05 -35.37
N GLN A 223 39.57 27.73 -34.27
CA GLN A 223 40.54 28.82 -34.28
C GLN A 223 41.95 28.32 -34.61
N SER A 224 42.37 27.19 -34.02
CA SER A 224 43.68 26.59 -34.27
C SER A 224 43.80 26.11 -35.71
N ASN A 225 42.77 25.49 -36.26
CA ASN A 225 42.73 25.06 -37.66
C ASN A 225 42.85 26.26 -38.60
N ARG A 226 42.11 27.35 -38.37
CA ARG A 226 42.24 28.58 -39.16
C ARG A 226 43.66 29.17 -39.10
N LYS A 227 44.28 29.19 -37.91
CA LYS A 227 45.67 29.65 -37.75
C LYS A 227 46.67 28.76 -38.49
N LEU A 228 46.46 27.45 -38.49
CA LEU A 228 47.29 26.49 -39.22
C LEU A 228 47.13 26.67 -40.73
N GLU A 229 45.90 26.87 -41.23
CA GLU A 229 45.61 27.18 -42.62
C GLU A 229 46.29 28.47 -43.08
N GLU A 230 46.19 29.53 -42.27
CA GLU A 230 46.85 30.82 -42.55
C GLU A 230 48.38 30.68 -42.55
N PHE A 231 48.94 30.00 -41.55
CA PHE A 231 50.38 29.76 -41.47
C PHE A 231 50.89 28.95 -42.68
N ALA A 232 50.21 27.87 -43.04
CA ALA A 232 50.56 27.06 -44.20
C ALA A 232 50.49 27.88 -45.49
N TYR A 233 49.48 28.75 -45.63
CA TYR A 233 49.35 29.64 -46.79
C TYR A 233 50.51 30.64 -46.91
N VAL A 234 50.86 31.33 -45.82
CA VAL A 234 51.96 32.30 -45.81
C VAL A 234 53.29 31.62 -46.10
N VAL A 235 53.59 30.49 -45.43
CA VAL A 235 54.85 29.76 -45.62
C VAL A 235 54.96 29.22 -47.05
N SER A 236 53.90 28.64 -47.62
CA SER A 236 53.94 28.15 -49.00
C SER A 236 54.21 29.29 -49.99
N HIS A 237 53.57 30.45 -49.81
CA HIS A 237 53.82 31.62 -50.66
C HIS A 237 55.28 32.08 -50.56
N ASP A 238 55.79 32.26 -49.34
CA ASP A 238 57.13 32.77 -49.09
C ASP A 238 58.24 31.80 -49.56
N LEU A 239 57.96 30.49 -49.62
CA LEU A 239 58.88 29.49 -50.17
C LEU A 239 58.81 29.35 -51.70
N GLN A 240 57.65 29.61 -52.31
CA GLN A 240 57.47 29.51 -53.76
C GLN A 240 58.18 30.63 -54.52
N GLU A 241 58.24 31.84 -53.98
CA GLU A 241 58.90 32.98 -54.60
C GLU A 241 60.43 32.80 -54.82
N PRO A 242 61.23 32.37 -53.82
CA PRO A 242 62.64 32.08 -54.02
C PRO A 242 62.85 30.86 -54.93
N LEU A 243 62.02 29.82 -54.84
CA LEU A 243 62.10 28.65 -55.74
C LEU A 243 61.88 29.05 -57.20
N ARG A 244 60.87 29.89 -57.48
CA ARG A 244 60.62 30.42 -58.83
C ARG A 244 61.82 31.19 -59.36
N THR A 245 62.48 31.95 -58.50
CA THR A 245 63.69 32.71 -58.83
C THR A 245 64.87 31.78 -59.15
N VAL A 246 65.09 30.74 -58.34
CA VAL A 246 66.12 29.71 -58.59
C VAL A 246 65.87 29.00 -59.93
N VAL A 247 64.65 28.55 -60.20
CA VAL A 247 64.28 27.93 -61.49
C VAL A 247 64.54 28.87 -62.67
N SER A 248 64.23 30.16 -62.53
CA SER A 248 64.47 31.16 -63.58
C SER A 248 65.96 31.31 -63.91
N TYR A 249 66.81 31.42 -62.89
CA TYR A 249 68.27 31.49 -63.07
C TYR A 249 68.84 30.20 -63.65
N LEU A 250 68.41 29.03 -63.17
CA LEU A 250 68.82 27.73 -63.72
C LEU A 250 68.43 27.59 -65.20
N ARG A 251 67.23 28.00 -65.59
CA ARG A 251 66.80 28.03 -67.00
C ARG A 251 67.55 29.05 -67.86
N LEU A 252 68.05 30.14 -67.26
CA LEU A 252 68.90 31.10 -67.97
C LEU A 252 70.32 30.53 -68.17
N LEU A 253 70.85 29.85 -67.16
CA LEU A 253 72.10 29.10 -67.20
C LEU A 253 72.05 28.01 -68.27
N GLU A 254 71.00 27.17 -68.24
CA GLU A 254 70.76 26.16 -69.27
C GLU A 254 70.81 26.80 -70.66
N ARG A 255 70.02 27.84 -70.92
CA ARG A 255 69.98 28.49 -72.25
C ARG A 255 71.31 29.09 -72.71
N ARG A 256 72.14 29.61 -71.80
CA ARG A 256 73.41 30.29 -72.16
C ARG A 256 74.59 29.34 -72.28
N CYS A 257 74.60 28.25 -71.51
CA CYS A 257 75.72 27.33 -71.35
C CYS A 257 75.51 25.97 -72.03
N LYS A 258 74.30 25.65 -72.50
CA LYS A 258 74.00 24.40 -73.20
C LYS A 258 74.96 24.15 -74.36
N GLY A 259 75.62 22.99 -74.34
CA GLY A 259 76.63 22.59 -75.31
C GLY A 259 77.91 23.45 -75.33
N LYS A 260 78.09 24.34 -74.35
CA LYS A 260 79.35 25.11 -74.13
C LYS A 260 80.13 24.61 -72.92
N LEU A 261 79.57 23.69 -72.15
CA LEU A 261 80.19 22.98 -71.03
C LEU A 261 80.34 21.49 -71.39
N ASP A 262 80.84 20.67 -70.47
CA ASP A 262 80.83 19.21 -70.62
C ASP A 262 79.41 18.63 -70.51
N GLU A 263 79.22 17.40 -71.00
CA GLU A 263 77.90 16.73 -70.98
C GLU A 263 77.38 16.53 -69.54
N ASP A 264 78.28 16.35 -68.58
CA ASP A 264 77.93 16.19 -67.17
C ASP A 264 77.32 17.48 -66.59
N ALA A 265 77.84 18.65 -66.95
CA ALA A 265 77.31 19.94 -66.51
C ALA A 265 75.89 20.22 -67.03
N ASP A 266 75.60 19.89 -68.29
CA ASP A 266 74.24 20.02 -68.84
C ASP A 266 73.26 19.05 -68.12
N GLY A 267 73.73 17.86 -67.75
CA GLY A 267 72.99 16.91 -66.92
C GLY A 267 72.69 17.45 -65.51
N TYR A 268 73.68 18.05 -64.83
CA TYR A 268 73.51 18.63 -63.50
C TYR A 268 72.52 19.81 -63.48
N ILE A 269 72.57 20.68 -64.50
CA ILE A 269 71.64 21.81 -64.62
C ILE A 269 70.20 21.30 -64.79
N THR A 270 69.99 20.30 -65.64
CA THR A 270 68.68 19.68 -65.86
C THR A 270 68.13 19.06 -64.56
N PHE A 271 68.97 18.31 -63.84
CA PHE A 271 68.59 17.71 -62.56
C PHE A 271 68.21 18.76 -61.50
N ALA A 272 68.94 19.88 -61.44
CA ALA A 272 68.64 20.98 -60.51
C ALA A 272 67.29 21.67 -60.83
N ILE A 273 66.96 21.85 -62.12
CA ILE A 273 65.67 22.38 -62.55
C ILE A 273 64.52 21.44 -62.13
N ASP A 274 64.68 20.13 -62.37
CA ASP A 274 63.68 19.13 -62.00
C ASP A 274 63.49 19.03 -60.49
N GLY A 275 64.57 19.10 -59.71
CA GLY A 275 64.53 19.14 -58.26
C GLY A 275 63.75 20.35 -57.73
N ALA A 276 64.00 21.54 -58.28
CA ALA A 276 63.29 22.75 -57.88
C ALA A 276 61.81 22.75 -58.28
N ASN A 277 61.45 22.17 -59.43
CA ASN A 277 60.05 21.98 -59.82
C ASN A 277 59.33 20.97 -58.90
N ARG A 278 60.00 19.89 -58.49
CA ARG A 278 59.44 18.94 -57.51
C ARG A 278 59.18 19.59 -56.16
N MET A 279 60.10 20.44 -55.68
CA MET A 279 59.88 21.19 -54.44
C MET A 279 58.67 22.12 -54.54
N TYR A 280 58.47 22.76 -55.70
CA TYR A 280 57.29 23.59 -55.95
C TYR A 280 55.99 22.78 -55.84
N THR A 281 55.91 21.60 -56.48
CA THR A 281 54.74 20.71 -56.41
C THR A 281 54.46 20.22 -54.99
N LEU A 282 55.50 19.81 -54.25
CA LEU A 282 55.33 19.35 -52.86
C LEU A 282 54.78 20.45 -51.94
N ILE A 283 55.22 21.69 -52.11
CA ILE A 283 54.74 22.83 -51.33
C ILE A 283 53.27 23.17 -51.65
N ASP A 284 52.88 23.01 -52.92
CA ASP A 284 51.50 23.21 -53.37
C ASP A 284 50.57 22.09 -52.85
N GLU A 285 51.01 20.83 -52.91
CA GLU A 285 50.27 19.69 -52.37
C GLU A 285 50.07 19.79 -50.84
N LEU A 286 51.09 20.26 -50.11
CA LEU A 286 51.02 20.48 -48.66
C LEU A 286 49.95 21.53 -48.30
N LEU A 287 49.83 22.59 -49.10
CA LEU A 287 48.78 23.60 -48.95
C LEU A 287 47.39 23.04 -49.26
N GLY A 288 47.29 22.13 -50.23
CA GLY A 288 46.06 21.40 -50.52
C GLY A 288 45.60 20.55 -49.33
N TYR A 289 46.52 19.88 -48.65
CA TYR A 289 46.23 19.07 -47.46
C TYR A 289 45.78 19.91 -46.25
N SER A 290 46.42 21.05 -46.00
CA SER A 290 46.08 21.91 -44.86
C SER A 290 44.69 22.57 -44.96
N ARG A 291 44.09 22.58 -46.15
CA ARG A 291 42.76 23.16 -46.43
C ARG A 291 41.60 22.16 -46.36
N VAL A 292 41.88 20.87 -46.11
CA VAL A 292 40.81 19.87 -45.97
C VAL A 292 40.24 20.01 -44.56
N PRO A 293 38.98 20.44 -44.40
CA PRO A 293 38.36 20.48 -43.07
C PRO A 293 38.31 19.04 -42.52
N PRO A 294 38.55 18.85 -41.21
CA PRO A 294 38.40 17.54 -40.59
C PRO A 294 36.98 17.02 -40.86
N PRO A 295 36.81 15.68 -40.99
CA PRO A 295 35.49 15.11 -41.22
C PRO A 295 34.57 15.55 -40.09
N VAL A 296 33.52 16.28 -40.45
CA VAL A 296 32.49 16.73 -39.52
C VAL A 296 31.79 15.48 -38.99
N THR A 297 32.22 14.97 -37.85
CA THR A 297 31.49 13.94 -37.08
C THR A 297 30.32 14.60 -36.35
N GLY A 298 29.47 15.27 -37.11
CA GLY A 298 28.14 15.66 -36.67
C GLY A 298 27.29 14.39 -36.66
N THR A 299 27.00 13.86 -35.46
CA THR A 299 25.86 12.96 -35.27
C THR A 299 24.57 13.75 -35.50
N SER A 300 24.28 14.12 -36.75
CA SER A 300 22.96 14.57 -37.15
C SER A 300 22.08 13.33 -37.23
N ASN A 301 21.44 13.00 -36.10
CA ASN A 301 20.38 12.02 -35.99
C ASN A 301 19.11 12.52 -36.73
N LYS A 302 19.18 12.60 -38.07
CA LYS A 302 18.05 12.92 -38.97
C LYS A 302 18.02 12.05 -40.23
N ALA A 303 18.76 10.94 -40.26
CA ALA A 303 18.82 10.01 -41.40
C ALA A 303 18.14 8.65 -41.12
N GLY A 304 17.40 8.50 -40.02
CA GLY A 304 16.71 7.26 -39.65
C GLY A 304 15.27 7.11 -40.18
N GLU A 305 14.59 8.19 -40.57
CA GLU A 305 13.13 8.15 -40.84
C GLU A 305 12.73 8.29 -42.31
N ARG A 306 13.67 8.21 -43.26
CA ARG A 306 13.36 8.40 -44.69
C ARG A 306 13.80 7.28 -45.63
N ARG A 307 14.01 6.06 -45.11
CA ARG A 307 14.40 4.89 -45.92
C ARG A 307 13.45 3.69 -45.85
N LEU A 308 12.23 3.86 -45.32
CA LEU A 308 11.23 2.79 -45.26
C LEU A 308 10.04 2.92 -46.23
N GLU A 309 9.96 3.97 -47.05
CA GLU A 309 8.84 4.12 -48.01
C GLU A 309 9.17 3.73 -49.47
N ASP A 310 10.45 3.52 -49.82
CA ASP A 310 10.84 3.18 -51.21
C ASP A 310 11.04 1.67 -51.47
N ALA A 311 10.72 0.79 -50.52
CA ALA A 311 10.93 -0.67 -50.63
C ALA A 311 9.65 -1.50 -50.80
N THR A 312 8.47 -0.90 -50.98
CA THR A 312 7.20 -1.63 -51.19
C THR A 312 6.41 -1.19 -52.40
N GLY A 313 7.09 -0.89 -53.50
CA GLY A 313 6.41 -0.49 -54.72
C GLY A 313 7.21 -0.78 -55.97
N ASN A 314 7.36 -2.06 -56.36
CA ASN A 314 7.15 -2.54 -57.73
C ASN A 314 7.55 -4.03 -57.84
N ASP A 315 6.63 -4.96 -57.59
CA ASP A 315 6.65 -6.25 -58.29
C ASP A 315 5.23 -6.60 -58.73
N LYS A 316 4.90 -6.16 -59.95
CA LYS A 316 3.69 -6.57 -60.64
C LYS A 316 3.98 -7.86 -61.41
N GLY A 317 3.32 -8.94 -61.00
CA GLY A 317 2.58 -9.76 -61.96
C GLY A 317 3.05 -11.20 -62.17
N GLY A 318 2.42 -12.11 -61.43
CA GLY A 318 1.57 -13.17 -61.99
C GLY A 318 2.20 -14.25 -62.88
N ARG A 319 2.28 -15.49 -62.36
CA ARG A 319 1.38 -16.61 -62.70
C ARG A 319 1.97 -17.98 -62.30
N ARG A 320 1.14 -18.77 -61.61
CA ARG A 320 0.74 -20.15 -61.94
C ARG A 320 1.88 -21.15 -62.20
N TRP A 321 2.13 -22.05 -61.23
CA TRP A 321 1.60 -23.43 -61.17
C TRP A 321 1.47 -23.84 -59.72
#